data_AF-A0A3C0AFB9-F1
#
_entry.id   AF-A0A3C0AFB9-F1
#
_cell.length_a   1.000
_cell.length_b   1.000
_cell.length_c   1.000
_cell.angle_alpha   90.00
_cell.angle_beta   90.00
_cell.angle_gamma   90.00
#
_symmetry.space_group_name_H-M   'P 1'
#
loop_
_entity.id
_entity.type
_entity.pdbx_description
1 polymer ?
#
loop_
_entity_poly.entity_id
_entity_poly.type
_entity_poly.pdbx_seq_one_letter_code
_entity_poly.pdbx_strand_id
1 'polypeptide(L)'
;MNQKKYSISFSTLLLVAILSAAICFGIVYLLTNIFERQQEARSTVLKVVDIDDNTSDPAVWGRNFPLQYDDYLKTADMIQTTYGGSEAIPRTPTDEDPRDLVSRSKLETIPQLKRLWAGYAFSKDYREKRGHAYMLTDQIYTERQ
;
A
#
# COMPACT_ATOMS: atom_id res chain seq x y z
N MET A 1 -16.47 -75.18 16.13
CA MET A 1 -15.73 -73.90 15.97
C MET A 1 -16.48 -72.85 16.78
N ASN A 2 -15.89 -72.39 17.88
CA ASN A 2 -16.59 -71.69 18.96
C ASN A 2 -16.87 -70.23 18.58
N GLN A 3 -18.13 -69.90 18.28
CA GLN A 3 -18.56 -68.53 17.97
C GLN A 3 -18.70 -67.76 19.30
N LYS A 4 -17.70 -66.94 19.65
CA LYS A 4 -17.82 -65.99 20.78
C LYS A 4 -18.98 -65.03 20.49
N LYS A 5 -20.11 -65.21 21.19
CA LYS A 5 -21.18 -64.21 21.23
C LYS A 5 -20.75 -63.07 22.13
N TYR A 6 -20.26 -61.99 21.53
CA TYR A 6 -20.02 -60.74 22.24
C TYR A 6 -21.37 -60.08 22.52
N SER A 7 -21.86 -60.14 23.76
CA SER A 7 -23.01 -59.35 24.19
C SER A 7 -22.55 -57.91 24.42
N ILE A 8 -22.85 -57.01 23.49
CA ILE A 8 -22.55 -55.59 23.65
C ILE A 8 -23.45 -55.06 24.77
N SER A 9 -22.86 -54.55 25.86
CA SER A 9 -23.64 -53.96 26.95
C SER A 9 -24.19 -52.59 26.55
N PHE A 10 -25.36 -52.24 27.07
CA PHE A 10 -25.98 -50.93 26.87
C PHE A 10 -25.03 -49.76 27.23
N SER A 11 -24.21 -49.93 28.27
CA SER A 11 -23.20 -48.94 28.67
C SER A 11 -22.12 -48.72 27.60
N THR A 12 -21.72 -49.77 26.88
CA THR A 12 -20.73 -49.67 25.81
C THR A 12 -21.32 -48.91 24.60
N LEU A 13 -22.59 -49.16 24.26
CA LEU A 13 -23.30 -48.42 23.22
C LEU A 13 -23.45 -46.94 23.58
N LEU A 14 -23.78 -46.64 24.83
CA LEU A 14 -23.93 -45.27 25.31
C LEU A 14 -22.60 -44.51 25.29
N LEU A 15 -21.50 -45.16 25.66
CA LEU A 15 -20.15 -44.58 25.59
C LEU A 15 -19.76 -44.28 24.13
N VAL A 16 -19.97 -45.22 23.21
CA VAL A 16 -19.68 -45.02 21.78
C VAL A 16 -20.53 -43.88 21.20
N ALA A 17 -21.81 -43.81 21.56
CA ALA A 17 -22.69 -42.73 21.12
C ALA A 17 -22.17 -41.35 21.59
N ILE A 18 -21.81 -41.21 22.87
CA ILE A 18 -21.26 -39.96 23.43
C ILE A 18 -19.94 -39.59 22.75
N LEU A 19 -19.03 -40.55 22.57
CA LEU A 19 -17.74 -40.31 21.92
C LEU A 19 -17.94 -39.85 20.47
N SER A 20 -18.82 -40.51 19.72
CA SER A 20 -19.13 -40.12 18.34
C SER A 20 -19.75 -38.73 18.25
N ALA A 21 -20.63 -38.36 19.18
CA ALA A 21 -21.23 -37.04 19.26
C ALA A 21 -20.18 -35.97 19.59
N ALA A 22 -19.26 -36.26 20.52
CA ALA A 22 -18.16 -35.34 20.86
C ALA A 22 -17.20 -35.11 19.68
N ILE A 23 -16.85 -36.16 18.94
CA ILE A 23 -16.01 -36.04 17.74
C ILE A 23 -16.74 -35.23 16.65
N CYS A 24 -18.02 -35.53 16.41
CA CYS A 24 -18.82 -34.80 15.44
C CYS A 24 -18.92 -33.30 15.81
N PHE A 25 -19.18 -33.01 17.08
CA PHE A 25 -19.20 -31.64 17.59
C PHE A 25 -17.86 -30.94 17.38
N GLY A 26 -16.73 -31.60 17.68
CA GLY A 26 -15.40 -31.06 17.46
C GLY A 26 -15.10 -30.75 15.99
N ILE A 27 -15.52 -31.62 15.07
CA ILE A 27 -15.36 -31.40 13.63
C ILE A 27 -16.23 -30.23 13.15
N VAL A 28 -17.50 -30.17 13.57
CA VAL A 28 -18.41 -29.07 13.21
C VAL A 28 -17.88 -27.75 13.76
N TYR A 29 -17.43 -27.71 15.01
CA TYR A 29 -16.84 -26.51 15.61
C TYR A 29 -15.59 -26.03 14.87
N LEU A 30 -14.72 -26.96 14.47
CA LEU A 30 -13.54 -26.62 13.68
C LEU A 30 -13.94 -26.07 12.31
N LEU A 31 -14.92 -26.70 11.64
CA LEU A 31 -15.41 -26.26 10.33
C LEU A 31 -16.04 -24.88 10.40
N THR A 32 -16.87 -24.59 11.42
CA THR A 32 -17.46 -23.26 11.61
C THR A 32 -16.40 -22.21 11.88
N ASN A 33 -15.40 -22.51 12.72
CA ASN A 33 -14.29 -21.59 12.97
C ASN A 33 -13.48 -21.31 11.70
N ILE A 34 -13.16 -22.33 10.88
CA ILE A 34 -12.46 -22.12 9.61
C ILE A 34 -13.31 -21.27 8.65
N PHE A 35 -14.60 -21.57 8.55
CA PHE A 35 -15.52 -20.85 7.68
C PHE A 35 -15.65 -19.37 8.08
N GLU A 36 -15.81 -19.07 9.37
CA GLU A 36 -15.84 -17.71 9.89
C GLU A 36 -14.55 -16.96 9.57
N ARG A 37 -13.38 -17.56 9.80
CA ARG A 37 -12.09 -16.94 9.48
C ARG A 37 -11.90 -16.70 7.99
N GLN A 38 -12.36 -17.62 7.14
CA GLN A 38 -12.36 -17.40 5.69
C GLN A 38 -13.32 -16.27 5.28
N GLN A 39 -14.46 -16.14 5.95
CA GLN A 39 -15.41 -15.08 5.66
C GLN A 39 -14.90 -13.70 6.10
N GLU A 40 -14.30 -13.60 7.29
CA GLU A 40 -13.62 -12.38 7.75
C GLU A 40 -12.48 -11.98 6.81
N ALA A 41 -11.69 -12.94 6.33
CA ALA A 41 -10.59 -12.69 5.40
C ALA A 41 -11.05 -12.17 4.02
N ARG A 42 -12.32 -12.35 3.64
CA ARG A 42 -12.86 -11.81 2.38
C ARG A 42 -13.11 -10.30 2.43
N SER A 43 -13.31 -9.71 3.61
CA SER A 43 -13.54 -8.28 3.79
C SER A 43 -12.46 -7.65 4.68
N THR A 44 -11.28 -7.44 4.11
CA THR A 44 -10.16 -6.81 4.84
C THR A 44 -10.25 -5.29 4.90
N VAL A 45 -11.15 -4.68 4.11
CA VAL A 45 -11.28 -3.22 3.98
C VAL A 45 -12.69 -2.80 4.33
N LEU A 46 -12.82 -1.82 5.22
CA LEU A 46 -14.08 -1.12 5.45
C LEU A 46 -14.38 -0.26 4.21
N LYS A 47 -15.26 -0.75 3.34
CA LYS A 47 -15.71 -0.03 2.15
C LYS A 47 -16.78 1.00 2.55
N VAL A 48 -16.36 2.25 2.72
CA VAL A 48 -17.24 3.40 3.04
C VAL A 48 -17.82 4.02 1.77
N VAL A 49 -17.03 4.06 0.69
CA VAL A 49 -17.41 4.62 -0.62
C VAL A 49 -17.13 3.61 -1.73
N ASP A 50 -17.98 3.59 -2.75
CA ASP A 50 -17.75 2.82 -3.97
C ASP A 50 -16.66 3.49 -4.81
N ILE A 51 -15.63 2.72 -5.14
CA ILE A 51 -14.51 3.12 -6.00
C ILE A 51 -14.62 2.27 -7.27
N ASP A 52 -14.53 2.92 -8.43
CA ASP A 52 -14.55 2.29 -9.75
C ASP A 52 -13.27 2.58 -10.54
N ASP A 53 -13.16 2.01 -11.73
CA ASP A 53 -11.99 2.15 -12.60
C ASP A 53 -11.78 3.59 -13.13
N ASN A 54 -12.75 4.48 -12.94
CA ASN A 54 -12.67 5.88 -13.37
C ASN A 54 -12.31 6.83 -12.21
N THR A 55 -12.21 6.33 -10.98
CA THR A 55 -11.96 7.15 -9.79
C THR A 55 -10.48 7.51 -9.68
N SER A 56 -10.12 8.72 -10.13
CA SER A 56 -8.74 9.21 -10.11
C SER A 56 -8.40 10.08 -8.89
N ASP A 57 -9.40 10.64 -8.21
CA ASP A 57 -9.19 11.54 -7.06
C ASP A 57 -8.74 10.74 -5.82
N PRO A 58 -7.50 10.91 -5.35
CA PRO A 58 -6.97 10.15 -4.21
C PRO A 58 -7.74 10.41 -2.90
N ALA A 59 -8.41 11.56 -2.75
CA ALA A 59 -9.21 11.85 -1.57
C ALA A 59 -10.44 10.92 -1.45
N VAL A 60 -10.99 10.46 -2.58
CA VAL A 60 -12.09 9.47 -2.60
C VAL A 60 -11.58 8.12 -2.12
N TRP A 61 -10.39 7.70 -2.57
CA TRP A 61 -9.72 6.49 -2.08
C TRP A 61 -9.43 6.56 -0.58
N GLY A 62 -9.01 7.73 -0.09
CA GLY A 62 -8.70 7.95 1.33
C GLY A 62 -9.87 7.77 2.28
N ARG A 63 -11.13 7.80 1.80
CA ARG A 63 -12.30 7.49 2.64
C ARG A 63 -12.35 6.01 3.03
N ASN A 64 -11.86 5.11 2.18
CA ASN A 64 -11.76 3.67 2.47
C ASN A 64 -10.40 3.30 3.08
N PHE A 65 -9.35 4.09 2.77
CA PHE A 65 -7.96 3.80 3.11
C PHE A 65 -7.29 5.00 3.81
N PRO A 66 -7.78 5.41 5.00
CA PRO A 66 -7.34 6.66 5.62
C PRO A 66 -5.85 6.66 6.00
N LEU A 67 -5.31 5.52 6.46
CA LEU A 67 -3.89 5.42 6.83
C LEU A 67 -2.97 5.53 5.62
N GLN A 68 -3.34 4.86 4.52
CA GLN A 68 -2.57 4.92 3.27
C GLN A 68 -2.65 6.30 2.64
N TYR A 69 -3.79 6.96 2.73
CA TYR A 69 -3.96 8.33 2.26
C TYR A 69 -3.13 9.32 3.07
N ASP A 70 -3.10 9.18 4.40
CA ASP A 70 -2.22 9.98 5.27
C ASP A 70 -0.74 9.79 4.90
N ASP A 71 -0.30 8.55 4.68
CA ASP A 71 1.07 8.28 4.22
C ASP A 71 1.36 8.82 2.82
N TYR A 72 0.37 8.81 1.92
CA TYR A 72 0.49 9.44 0.61
C TYR A 72 0.68 10.96 0.72
N LEU A 73 -0.07 11.63 1.61
CA LEU A 73 0.06 13.07 1.82
C LEU A 73 1.45 13.47 2.34
N LYS A 74 2.08 12.62 3.15
CA LYS A 74 3.47 12.82 3.62
C LYS A 74 4.50 12.86 2.48
N THR A 75 4.14 12.44 1.26
CA THR A 75 5.04 12.64 0.10
C THR A 75 5.21 14.12 -0.28
N ALA A 76 4.41 15.03 0.28
CA ALA A 76 4.66 16.47 0.20
C ALA A 76 5.85 16.91 1.07
N ASP A 77 6.25 16.11 2.08
CA ASP A 77 7.33 16.45 2.98
C ASP A 77 8.69 16.32 2.29
N MET A 78 9.53 17.33 2.51
CA MET A 78 10.83 17.45 1.88
C MET A 78 11.94 17.34 2.92
N ILE A 79 12.65 16.20 2.89
CA ILE A 79 13.72 15.86 3.84
C ILE A 79 15.05 15.69 3.11
N GLN A 80 16.09 16.36 3.60
CA GLN A 80 17.47 16.22 3.12
C GLN A 80 18.15 15.01 3.78
N THR A 81 18.94 14.28 3.00
CA THR A 81 19.88 13.27 3.51
C THR A 81 21.29 13.54 2.97
N THR A 82 22.28 12.79 3.43
CA THR A 82 23.69 12.98 3.05
C THR A 82 23.94 12.89 1.53
N TYR A 83 23.28 11.96 0.83
CA TYR A 83 23.52 11.67 -0.60
C TYR A 83 22.27 11.76 -1.47
N GLY A 84 21.19 12.36 -0.98
CA GLY A 84 19.93 12.46 -1.70
C GLY A 84 18.81 13.01 -0.82
N GLY A 85 17.61 12.52 -1.04
CA GLY A 85 16.40 13.03 -0.39
C GLY A 85 15.74 14.13 -1.21
N SER A 86 14.67 14.67 -0.65
CA SER A 86 13.84 15.70 -1.27
C SER A 86 14.12 17.01 -0.55
N GLU A 87 15.28 17.62 -0.74
CA GLU A 87 15.57 18.87 -0.03
C GLU A 87 14.70 20.02 -0.57
N ALA A 88 14.12 20.78 0.34
CA ALA A 88 13.38 22.00 0.04
C ALA A 88 14.34 23.17 -0.19
N ILE A 89 14.67 23.46 -1.45
CA ILE A 89 15.44 24.65 -1.82
C ILE A 89 14.48 25.81 -2.10
N PRO A 90 14.57 26.92 -1.38
CA PRO A 90 13.84 28.14 -1.72
C PRO A 90 14.24 28.65 -3.11
N ARG A 91 13.24 29.00 -3.91
CA ARG A 91 13.39 29.65 -5.21
C ARG A 91 12.51 30.89 -5.21
N THR A 92 12.97 31.97 -5.82
CA THR A 92 12.11 33.13 -6.10
C THR A 92 11.14 32.76 -7.22
N PRO A 93 9.81 32.78 -6.99
CA PRO A 93 8.84 32.53 -8.05
C PRO A 93 9.00 33.52 -9.20
N THR A 94 8.80 33.05 -10.44
CA THR A 94 8.72 33.88 -11.64
C THR A 94 7.38 33.68 -12.33
N ASP A 95 7.08 34.49 -13.35
CA ASP A 95 5.85 34.35 -14.12
C ASP A 95 5.78 32.98 -14.84
N GLU A 96 6.94 32.40 -15.18
CA GLU A 96 7.06 31.09 -15.82
C GLU A 96 7.06 29.91 -14.84
N ASP A 97 7.59 30.09 -13.63
CA ASP A 97 7.64 29.07 -12.58
C ASP A 97 7.20 29.67 -11.23
N PRO A 98 5.93 29.45 -10.81
CA PRO A 98 5.41 30.01 -9.57
C PRO A 98 5.85 29.26 -8.31
N ARG A 99 6.69 28.21 -8.44
CA ARG A 99 7.15 27.43 -7.27
C ARG A 99 8.11 28.26 -6.41
N ASP A 100 7.77 28.38 -5.14
CA ASP A 100 8.61 28.95 -4.08
C ASP A 100 9.60 27.93 -3.50
N LEU A 101 9.28 26.64 -3.65
CA LEU A 101 10.08 25.52 -3.17
C LEU A 101 10.30 24.47 -4.27
N VAL A 102 11.56 24.14 -4.49
CA VAL A 102 12.02 23.21 -5.53
C VAL A 102 13.08 22.26 -4.97
N SER A 103 13.29 21.12 -5.62
CA SER A 103 14.38 20.22 -5.28
C SER A 103 15.73 20.74 -5.77
N ARG A 104 16.85 20.28 -5.19
CA ARG A 104 18.20 20.71 -5.59
C ARG A 104 18.51 20.42 -7.06
N SER A 105 19.19 21.32 -7.76
CA SER A 105 19.66 21.09 -9.14
C SER A 105 20.88 20.17 -9.16
N LYS A 106 20.81 19.07 -9.92
CA LYS A 106 21.97 18.19 -10.15
C LYS A 106 23.00 18.82 -11.08
N LEU A 107 22.59 19.78 -11.92
CA LEU A 107 23.49 20.49 -12.81
C LEU A 107 24.37 21.51 -12.08
N GLU A 108 23.95 21.95 -10.90
CA GLU A 108 24.75 22.81 -10.01
C GLU A 108 25.72 21.98 -9.17
N THR A 109 25.28 20.83 -8.65
CA THR A 109 26.13 19.93 -7.87
C THR A 109 27.14 19.16 -8.72
N ILE A 110 26.78 18.84 -9.97
CA ILE A 110 27.62 18.11 -10.94
C ILE A 110 27.70 18.91 -12.25
N PRO A 111 28.53 19.97 -12.32
CA PRO A 111 28.61 20.86 -13.48
C PRO A 111 28.98 20.16 -14.80
N GLN A 112 29.64 19.00 -14.73
CA GLN A 112 30.02 18.20 -15.89
C GLN A 112 28.81 17.70 -16.68
N LEU A 113 27.65 17.52 -16.04
CA LEU A 113 26.41 17.07 -16.69
C LEU A 113 25.96 18.03 -17.79
N LYS A 114 26.14 19.35 -17.60
CA LYS A 114 25.82 20.36 -18.62
C LYS A 114 26.60 20.13 -19.91
N ARG A 115 27.88 19.75 -19.80
CA ARG A 115 28.74 19.45 -20.96
C ARG A 115 28.41 18.09 -21.56
N LEU A 116 28.23 17.06 -20.72
CA LEU A 116 27.94 15.71 -21.18
C LEU A 116 26.63 15.64 -21.99
N TRP A 117 25.64 16.44 -21.61
CA TRP A 117 24.34 16.51 -22.26
C TRP A 117 24.18 17.73 -23.15
N ALA A 118 25.28 18.36 -23.59
CA ALA A 118 25.22 19.51 -24.49
C ALA A 118 24.43 19.16 -25.75
N GLY A 119 23.41 19.97 -26.07
CA GLY A 119 22.47 19.72 -27.18
C GLY A 119 21.24 18.89 -26.80
N TYR A 120 21.12 18.44 -25.54
CA TYR A 120 19.94 17.74 -25.01
C TYR A 120 19.27 18.55 -23.90
N ALA A 121 17.94 18.44 -23.78
CA ALA A 121 17.14 19.26 -22.85
C ALA A 121 17.58 19.12 -21.38
N PHE A 122 18.12 17.96 -20.98
CA PHE A 122 18.63 17.73 -19.63
C PHE A 122 19.87 18.58 -19.28
N SER A 123 20.53 19.21 -20.26
CA SER A 123 21.58 20.20 -19.99
C SER A 123 21.04 21.55 -19.48
N LYS A 124 19.72 21.79 -19.60
CA LYS A 124 19.05 23.00 -19.14
C LYS A 124 18.55 22.85 -17.70
N ASP A 125 17.77 21.81 -17.46
CA ASP A 125 17.22 21.52 -16.14
C ASP A 125 17.26 20.02 -15.85
N TYR A 126 17.81 19.69 -14.68
CA TYR A 126 17.77 18.34 -14.14
C TYR A 126 17.96 18.42 -12.62
N ARG A 127 16.90 18.08 -11.89
CA ARG A 127 16.83 18.26 -10.44
C ARG A 127 16.79 16.92 -9.73
N GLU A 128 17.09 16.92 -8.44
CA GLU A 128 16.83 15.78 -7.58
C GLU A 128 15.34 15.45 -7.56
N LYS A 129 15.04 14.15 -7.47
CA LYS A 129 13.66 13.68 -7.34
C LYS A 129 13.09 14.08 -5.98
N ARG A 130 11.81 14.44 -5.96
CA ARG A 130 11.05 14.64 -4.72
C ARG A 130 9.77 13.80 -4.70
N GLY A 131 9.02 13.86 -3.61
CA GLY A 131 7.87 13.00 -3.39
C GLY A 131 6.75 13.18 -4.42
N HIS A 132 5.91 12.15 -4.54
CA HIS A 132 4.93 12.02 -5.63
C HIS A 132 3.90 13.15 -5.70
N ALA A 133 3.60 13.81 -4.57
CA ALA A 133 2.74 14.99 -4.53
C ALA A 133 3.15 16.10 -5.53
N TYR A 134 4.42 16.16 -5.90
CA TYR A 134 4.95 17.20 -6.80
C TYR A 134 5.12 16.78 -8.26
N MET A 135 4.84 15.52 -8.62
CA MET A 135 5.15 14.98 -9.96
C MET A 135 4.58 15.82 -11.11
N LEU A 136 3.30 16.19 -11.01
CA LEU A 136 2.64 16.98 -12.05
C LEU A 136 3.23 18.40 -12.12
N THR A 137 3.32 19.07 -10.97
CA THR A 137 3.86 20.43 -10.86
C THR A 137 5.30 20.50 -11.39
N ASP A 138 6.14 19.52 -11.05
CA ASP A 138 7.52 19.47 -11.52
C ASP A 138 7.63 19.19 -13.01
N GLN A 139 6.73 18.36 -13.55
CA GLN A 139 6.70 18.10 -14.97
C GLN A 139 6.25 19.35 -15.74
N ILE A 140 5.27 20.11 -15.24
CA ILE A 140 4.78 21.34 -15.88
C ILE A 140 5.90 22.40 -15.95
N TYR A 141 6.62 22.62 -14.85
CA TYR A 141 7.58 23.73 -14.73
C TYR A 141 9.04 23.32 -14.95
N THR A 142 9.31 22.17 -15.55
CA THR A 142 10.68 21.79 -15.94
C THR A 142 11.11 22.57 -17.18
N GLU A 143 12.37 22.96 -17.27
CA GLU A 143 12.92 23.68 -18.43
C GLU A 143 13.34 22.73 -19.57
N ARG A 144 12.71 21.55 -19.63
CA ARG A 144 13.03 20.47 -20.58
C ARG A 144 11.98 20.28 -21.68
N GLN A 145 10.99 21.16 -21.76
CA GLN A 145 9.91 21.11 -22.74
C GLN A 145 10.22 21.95 -23.98
#